data_AF-A0A4Z2BB54-F1
#
_entry.id   AF-A0A4Z2BB54-F1
#
_cell.length_a   1.000
_cell.length_b   1.000
_cell.length_c   1.000
_cell.angle_alpha   90.00
_cell.angle_beta   90.00
_cell.angle_gamma   90.00
#
_symmetry.space_group_name_H-M   'P 1'
#
loop_
_entity.id
_entity.type
_entity.pdbx_description
1 polymer ?
#
loop_
_entity_poly.entity_id
_entity_poly.type
_entity_poly.pdbx_seq_one_letter_code
_entity_poly.pdbx_strand_id
1 'polypeptide(L)'
;MYNSSYSQTKFGYEAKQPLHGSRGKSCGYYMRIIFFFSSLIQSLIIISLVLFLIYGQPEQSAEEKRVKELEVGFNKLSDNNIQLRKEKSELGAQLGARTAEKAAVEKELEKMKSDFNVTEVGLKQRIETCEKRNAVFMTRRPSSPIMQPLLIPNSEVKTLQSLNDQQKAMIGLIEANFTRTVLYMTQERDIAIRDRDKHHQEAIILRRENTMLQEQLTSYTRKCKEDFAHSLDGIKTVTRDFLNRITNLFPHSMTFHLTCDSQREQLEKIRSSCTNLSKDVENKFQVYLDKVGDKVAEIQAESSRLEVTNTHLTSDLALCEKVGKEAAADAAKQLQQKQTIHDNQVERLLLEQNRLRDDKKLLEERLVLKEKELQQQSEASQIKQNGLTPRAPSKWPSNAAPDLSKVPKVR
;
A
#
# COMPACT_ATOMS: atom_id res chain seq x y z
N MET A 1 -17.37 -64.67 78.69
CA MET A 1 -16.50 -65.68 79.32
C MET A 1 -15.08 -65.15 79.37
N TYR A 2 -14.50 -65.17 80.58
CA TYR A 2 -13.07 -65.22 80.92
C TYR A 2 -12.09 -64.10 80.51
N ASN A 3 -11.83 -63.26 81.51
CA ASN A 3 -10.54 -62.84 82.08
C ASN A 3 -9.20 -63.33 81.49
N SER A 4 -8.21 -62.48 81.78
CA SER A 4 -6.80 -62.76 82.13
C SER A 4 -5.82 -62.72 80.94
N SER A 5 -4.61 -62.16 81.03
CA SER A 5 -3.86 -61.59 82.15
C SER A 5 -2.51 -61.06 81.64
N TYR A 6 -2.03 -59.97 82.26
CA TYR A 6 -0.63 -59.58 82.58
C TYR A 6 0.42 -59.46 81.44
N SER A 7 1.38 -58.52 81.46
CA SER A 7 2.20 -58.06 82.60
C SER A 7 2.88 -56.67 82.40
N GLN A 8 2.91 -55.88 83.50
CA GLN A 8 3.95 -54.97 84.05
C GLN A 8 4.84 -54.11 83.11
N THR A 9 5.08 -52.82 83.39
CA THR A 9 5.98 -52.35 84.48
C THR A 9 5.67 -50.96 85.06
N LYS A 10 6.14 -50.80 86.31
CA LYS A 10 5.95 -49.74 87.32
C LYS A 10 6.58 -48.38 86.99
N PHE A 11 5.95 -47.30 87.47
CA PHE A 11 6.62 -46.20 88.20
C PHE A 11 5.62 -45.60 89.19
N GLY A 12 5.84 -45.85 90.49
CA GLY A 12 5.08 -45.23 91.57
C GLY A 12 5.77 -43.98 92.07
N TYR A 13 5.01 -43.08 92.69
CA TYR A 13 5.35 -42.38 93.93
C TYR A 13 4.07 -41.73 94.48
N GLU A 14 3.36 -42.48 95.32
CA GLU A 14 2.56 -41.87 96.38
C GLU A 14 3.49 -41.40 97.50
N ALA A 15 3.24 -40.21 98.05
CA ALA A 15 3.47 -39.93 99.47
C ALA A 15 2.72 -38.69 99.94
N LYS A 16 1.65 -38.96 100.72
CA LYS A 16 1.24 -38.32 101.98
C LYS A 16 0.82 -36.83 102.00
N GLN A 17 -0.46 -36.64 102.29
CA GLN A 17 -0.99 -35.46 103.00
C GLN A 17 -0.35 -35.31 104.39
N PRO A 18 -0.28 -34.07 104.91
CA PRO A 18 -0.70 -33.85 106.29
C PRO A 18 -1.63 -32.63 106.44
N LEU A 19 -2.28 -32.60 107.61
CA LEU A 19 -3.36 -31.72 108.06
C LEU A 19 -3.01 -30.23 108.14
N HIS A 20 -4.02 -29.40 107.87
CA HIS A 20 -4.46 -28.18 108.56
C HIS A 20 -3.41 -27.14 109.04
N GLY A 21 -3.35 -25.96 108.41
CA GLY A 21 -2.73 -24.76 109.00
C GLY A 21 -2.36 -23.62 108.03
N SER A 22 -3.17 -22.54 108.04
CA SER A 22 -2.89 -21.13 107.70
C SER A 22 -2.09 -20.70 106.44
N ARG A 23 -2.79 -19.97 105.57
CA ARG A 23 -2.34 -18.81 104.73
C ARG A 23 -0.83 -18.66 104.48
N GLY A 24 -0.42 -19.03 103.27
CA GLY A 24 0.77 -18.51 102.59
C GLY A 24 0.76 -18.99 101.14
N LYS A 25 0.73 -18.07 100.16
CA LYS A 25 0.72 -18.41 98.73
C LYS A 25 1.98 -19.23 98.42
N SER A 26 1.80 -20.52 98.11
CA SER A 26 2.92 -21.44 97.92
C SER A 26 3.68 -21.08 96.63
N CYS A 27 5.02 -21.13 96.72
CA CYS A 27 5.98 -20.86 95.63
C CYS A 27 5.62 -21.60 94.31
N GLY A 28 4.95 -22.75 94.40
CA GLY A 28 4.49 -23.53 93.24
C GLY A 28 3.44 -22.85 92.37
N TYR A 29 2.61 -21.95 92.90
CA TYR A 29 1.64 -21.18 92.10
C TYR A 29 2.34 -20.20 91.17
N TYR A 30 3.37 -19.50 91.66
CA TYR A 30 4.16 -18.57 90.87
C TYR A 30 5.00 -19.28 89.81
N MET A 31 5.53 -20.49 90.09
CA MET A 31 6.26 -21.27 89.09
C MET A 31 5.40 -21.71 87.90
N ARG A 32 4.14 -22.12 88.13
CA ARG A 32 3.21 -22.45 87.04
C ARG A 32 2.85 -21.23 86.20
N ILE A 33 2.68 -20.08 86.85
CA ILE A 33 2.41 -18.81 86.17
C ILE A 33 3.59 -18.37 85.31
N ILE A 34 4.82 -18.45 85.82
CA ILE A 34 6.03 -18.11 85.06
C ILE A 34 6.18 -19.02 83.84
N PHE A 35 5.91 -20.32 83.96
CA PHE A 35 5.98 -21.25 82.83
C PHE A 35 4.92 -20.95 81.76
N PHE A 36 3.70 -20.57 82.18
CA PHE A 36 2.65 -20.16 81.26
C PHE A 36 2.99 -18.86 80.52
N PHE A 37 3.48 -17.84 81.23
CA PHE A 37 3.93 -16.60 80.59
C PHE A 37 5.14 -16.81 79.69
N SER A 38 6.08 -17.70 80.05
CA SER A 38 7.21 -18.05 79.18
C SER A 38 6.76 -18.73 77.89
N SER A 39 5.84 -19.71 77.96
CA SER A 39 5.27 -20.36 76.78
C SER A 39 4.44 -19.40 75.92
N LEU A 40 3.76 -18.44 76.54
CA LEU A 40 2.94 -17.44 75.85
C LEU A 40 3.81 -16.41 75.12
N ILE A 41 4.86 -15.90 75.78
CA ILE A 41 5.84 -15.01 75.16
C ILE A 41 6.55 -15.72 74.00
N GLN A 42 6.94 -16.99 74.16
CA GLN A 42 7.52 -17.79 73.08
C GLN A 42 6.57 -17.93 71.89
N SER A 43 5.28 -18.18 72.13
CA SER A 43 4.28 -18.29 71.07
C SER A 43 4.04 -16.96 70.35
N LEU A 44 4.02 -15.85 71.09
CA LEU A 44 3.90 -14.50 70.52
C LEU A 44 5.11 -14.15 69.64
N ILE A 45 6.33 -14.52 70.07
CA ILE A 45 7.54 -14.34 69.26
C ILE A 45 7.46 -15.14 67.95
N ILE A 46 7.02 -16.40 67.99
CA ILE A 46 6.86 -17.23 66.78
C ILE A 46 5.84 -16.62 65.83
N ILE A 47 4.67 -16.17 66.32
CA ILE A 47 3.65 -15.51 65.48
C ILE A 47 4.20 -14.21 64.89
N SER A 48 4.95 -13.43 65.67
CA SER A 48 5.54 -12.17 65.22
C SER A 48 6.59 -12.41 64.12
N LEU A 49 7.44 -13.44 64.25
CA LEU A 49 8.40 -13.83 63.22
C LEU A 49 7.73 -14.35 61.96
N VAL A 50 6.64 -15.13 62.08
CA VAL A 50 5.87 -15.62 60.93
C VAL A 50 5.16 -14.47 60.21
N LEU A 51 4.59 -13.50 60.94
CA LEU A 51 4.04 -12.29 60.35
C LEU A 51 5.12 -11.46 59.66
N PHE A 52 6.32 -11.36 60.25
CA PHE A 52 7.46 -10.71 59.62
C PHE A 52 7.96 -11.47 58.38
N LEU A 53 7.77 -12.79 58.30
CA LEU A 53 8.19 -13.59 57.15
C LEU A 53 7.15 -13.58 56.02
N ILE A 54 5.86 -13.49 56.34
CA ILE A 54 4.75 -13.40 55.37
C ILE A 54 4.55 -11.96 54.87
N TYR A 55 4.74 -10.95 55.72
CA TYR A 55 4.50 -9.55 55.40
C TYR A 55 5.76 -8.66 55.37
N GLY A 56 6.92 -9.17 55.79
CA GLY A 56 8.18 -8.41 55.81
C GLY A 56 9.03 -8.54 54.55
N GLN A 57 8.45 -8.90 53.39
CA GLN A 57 9.09 -8.54 52.13
C GLN A 57 9.04 -7.01 52.00
N PRO A 58 10.18 -6.32 51.85
CA PRO A 58 10.19 -4.87 51.80
C PRO A 58 9.43 -4.39 50.56
N GLU A 59 8.26 -3.79 50.75
CA GLU A 59 7.47 -3.11 49.71
C GLU A 59 8.32 -2.09 48.90
N GLN A 60 9.43 -1.63 49.48
CA GLN A 60 10.44 -0.81 48.82
C GLN A 60 10.95 -1.39 47.49
N SER A 61 11.10 -2.72 47.34
CA SER A 61 11.65 -3.28 46.09
C SER A 61 10.68 -3.20 44.91
N ALA A 62 9.37 -3.35 45.16
CA ALA A 62 8.37 -3.29 44.10
C ALA A 62 8.03 -1.84 43.72
N GLU A 63 7.93 -0.95 44.70
CA GLU A 63 7.70 0.48 44.47
C GLU A 63 8.91 1.15 43.82
N GLU A 64 10.14 0.90 44.28
CA GLU A 64 11.35 1.48 43.68
C GLU A 64 11.55 1.00 42.23
N LYS A 65 11.20 -0.25 41.92
CA LYS A 65 11.21 -0.76 40.55
C LYS A 65 10.17 -0.04 39.68
N ARG A 66 8.97 0.19 40.21
CA ARG A 66 7.93 0.96 39.49
C ARG A 66 8.33 2.41 39.27
N VAL A 67 8.97 3.05 40.26
CA VAL A 67 9.47 4.42 40.12
C VAL A 67 10.57 4.49 39.06
N LYS A 68 11.51 3.54 39.03
CA LYS A 68 12.55 3.46 37.98
C LYS A 68 11.95 3.22 36.59
N GLU A 69 10.97 2.33 36.46
CA GLU A 69 10.28 2.11 35.18
C GLU A 69 9.54 3.37 34.72
N LEU A 70 8.92 4.11 35.65
CA LEU A 70 8.23 5.36 35.36
C LEU A 70 9.20 6.48 34.95
N GLU A 71 10.36 6.57 35.61
CA GLU A 71 11.42 7.52 35.30
C GLU A 71 12.02 7.26 33.92
N VAL A 72 12.30 5.99 33.59
CA VAL A 72 12.77 5.59 32.25
C VAL A 72 11.71 5.88 31.18
N GLY A 73 10.44 5.60 31.47
CA GLY A 73 9.32 5.91 30.58
C GLY A 73 9.17 7.41 30.34
N PHE A 74 9.28 8.22 31.39
CA PHE A 74 9.20 9.67 31.32
C PHE A 74 10.36 10.26 30.50
N ASN A 75 11.59 9.82 30.76
CA ASN A 75 12.77 10.28 30.02
C ASN A 75 12.64 9.94 28.53
N LYS A 76 12.23 8.70 28.20
CA LYS A 76 12.00 8.29 26.81
C LYS A 76 10.91 9.11 26.13
N LEU A 77 9.82 9.40 26.84
CA LEU A 77 8.73 10.22 26.31
C LEU A 77 9.14 11.68 26.13
N SER A 78 9.94 12.21 27.05
CA SER A 78 10.52 13.55 26.97
C SER A 78 11.43 13.69 25.76
N ASP A 79 12.35 12.75 25.54
CA ASP A 79 13.25 12.72 24.39
C ASP A 79 12.48 12.66 23.07
N ASN A 80 11.48 11.77 22.99
CA ASN A 80 10.59 11.69 21.83
C ASN A 80 9.84 13.02 21.59
N ASN A 81 9.40 13.70 22.65
CA ASN A 81 8.71 14.98 22.52
C ASN A 81 9.63 16.08 21.99
N ILE A 82 10.87 16.13 22.47
CA ILE A 82 11.90 17.06 21.98
C ILE A 82 12.19 16.79 20.51
N GLN A 83 12.35 15.53 20.12
CA GLN A 83 12.61 15.15 18.74
C GLN A 83 11.43 15.50 17.81
N LEU A 84 10.20 15.18 18.21
CA LEU A 84 9.00 15.54 17.46
C LEU A 84 8.84 17.06 17.30
N ARG A 85 9.20 17.85 18.31
CA ARG A 85 9.21 19.32 18.20
C ARG A 85 10.24 19.82 17.20
N LYS A 86 11.43 19.21 17.18
CA LYS A 86 12.48 19.52 16.20
C LYS A 86 12.03 19.18 14.78
N GLU A 87 11.52 17.96 14.56
CA GLU A 87 11.00 17.52 13.26
C GLU A 87 9.83 18.40 12.78
N LYS A 88 8.91 18.77 13.68
CA LYS A 88 7.82 19.70 13.36
C LYS A 88 8.36 21.07 12.90
N SER A 89 9.38 21.59 13.57
CA SER A 89 9.98 22.87 13.19
C SER A 89 10.69 22.80 11.83
N GLU A 90 11.40 21.69 11.57
CA GLU A 90 12.11 21.46 10.32
C GLU A 90 11.14 21.26 9.15
N LEU A 91 10.11 20.42 9.32
CA LEU A 91 9.04 20.25 8.33
C LEU A 91 8.28 21.56 8.09
N GLY A 92 8.06 22.36 9.13
CA GLY A 92 7.47 23.70 9.00
C GLY A 92 8.33 24.63 8.14
N ALA A 93 9.65 24.62 8.34
CA ALA A 93 10.59 25.40 7.54
C ALA A 93 10.64 24.92 6.07
N GLN A 94 10.68 23.60 5.85
CA GLN A 94 10.66 23.03 4.50
C GLN A 94 9.35 23.34 3.76
N LEU A 95 8.21 23.28 4.45
CA LEU A 95 6.91 23.63 3.87
C LEU A 95 6.84 25.12 3.52
N GLY A 96 7.38 25.99 4.37
CA GLY A 96 7.52 27.41 4.08
C GLY A 96 8.38 27.67 2.83
N ALA A 97 9.55 27.01 2.74
CA ALA A 97 10.43 27.11 1.58
C ALA A 97 9.76 26.62 0.28
N ARG A 98 9.13 25.44 0.30
CA ARG A 98 8.41 24.88 -0.85
C ARG A 98 7.22 25.74 -1.28
N THR A 99 6.53 26.37 -0.33
CA THR A 99 5.43 27.29 -0.63
C THR A 99 5.95 28.55 -1.33
N ALA A 100 7.09 29.09 -0.88
CA ALA A 100 7.73 30.24 -1.52
C ALA A 100 8.26 29.90 -2.93
N GLU A 101 8.88 28.74 -3.11
CA GLU A 101 9.31 28.24 -4.42
C GLU A 101 8.13 28.08 -5.37
N LYS A 102 7.03 27.46 -4.90
CA LYS A 102 5.80 27.32 -5.68
C LYS A 102 5.26 28.67 -6.14
N ALA A 103 5.17 29.65 -5.23
CA ALA A 103 4.71 30.99 -5.57
C ALA A 103 5.63 31.71 -6.59
N ALA A 104 6.94 31.47 -6.51
CA ALA A 104 7.90 32.00 -7.49
C ALA A 104 7.69 31.37 -8.88
N VAL A 105 7.53 30.04 -8.95
CA VAL A 105 7.28 29.33 -10.21
C VAL A 105 5.95 29.73 -10.83
N GLU A 106 4.88 29.86 -10.03
CA GLU A 106 3.57 30.35 -10.52
C GLU A 106 3.68 31.75 -11.11
N LYS A 107 4.48 32.63 -10.50
CA LYS A 107 4.73 33.98 -11.03
C LYS A 107 5.51 33.95 -12.35
N GLU A 108 6.51 33.07 -12.49
CA GLU A 108 7.23 32.89 -13.75
C GLU A 108 6.34 32.31 -14.85
N LEU A 109 5.45 31.38 -14.50
CA LEU A 109 4.48 30.79 -15.43
C LEU A 109 3.51 31.86 -15.97
N GLU A 110 2.95 32.70 -15.10
CA GLU A 110 2.07 33.80 -15.52
C GLU A 110 2.80 34.82 -16.40
N LYS A 111 4.08 35.11 -16.08
CA LYS A 111 4.91 35.96 -16.93
C LYS A 111 5.11 35.32 -18.31
N MET A 112 5.53 34.06 -18.38
CA MET A 112 5.74 33.35 -19.64
C MET A 112 4.46 33.28 -20.48
N LYS A 113 3.31 33.07 -19.84
CA LYS A 113 1.99 33.08 -20.49
C LYS A 113 1.67 34.45 -21.09
N SER A 114 1.98 35.53 -20.38
CA SER A 114 1.81 36.89 -20.91
C SER A 114 2.73 37.17 -22.10
N ASP A 115 4.00 36.77 -22.02
CA ASP A 115 4.99 36.91 -23.11
C ASP A 115 4.57 36.08 -24.34
N PHE A 116 4.02 34.88 -24.12
CA PHE A 116 3.47 34.03 -25.17
C PHE A 116 2.27 34.70 -25.87
N ASN A 117 1.31 35.23 -25.11
CA ASN A 117 0.16 35.93 -25.70
C ASN A 117 0.58 37.16 -26.51
N VAL A 118 1.59 37.92 -26.05
CA VAL A 118 2.13 39.07 -26.78
C VAL A 118 2.80 38.63 -28.09
N THR A 119 3.60 37.57 -28.04
CA THR A 119 4.27 37.03 -29.24
C THR A 119 3.27 36.42 -30.23
N GLU A 120 2.22 35.74 -29.76
CA GLU A 120 1.14 35.21 -30.60
C GLU A 120 0.41 36.34 -31.34
N VAL A 121 0.03 37.42 -30.62
CA VAL A 121 -0.62 38.59 -31.23
C VAL A 121 0.31 39.27 -32.24
N GLY A 122 1.59 39.44 -31.89
CA GLY A 122 2.59 40.03 -32.80
C GLY A 122 2.81 39.19 -34.07
N LEU A 123 2.79 37.86 -33.95
CA LEU A 123 2.87 36.94 -35.10
C LEU A 123 1.63 37.03 -35.99
N LYS A 124 0.42 37.02 -35.41
CA LYS A 124 -0.83 37.19 -36.18
C LYS A 124 -0.85 38.50 -36.96
N GLN A 125 -0.44 39.60 -36.32
CA GLN A 125 -0.37 40.91 -36.97
C GLN A 125 0.66 40.96 -38.12
N ARG A 126 1.80 40.27 -37.96
CA ARG A 126 2.81 40.13 -39.03
C ARG A 126 2.30 39.29 -40.21
N ILE A 127 1.57 38.21 -39.94
CA ILE A 127 0.94 37.36 -40.97
C ILE A 127 -0.07 38.19 -41.76
N GLU A 128 -1.00 38.89 -41.09
CA GLU A 128 -1.98 39.76 -41.77
C GLU A 128 -1.31 40.86 -42.60
N THR A 129 -0.21 41.44 -42.11
CA THR A 129 0.55 42.46 -42.85
C THR A 129 1.25 41.87 -44.07
N CYS A 130 1.76 40.63 -43.98
CA CYS A 130 2.37 39.91 -45.08
C CYS A 130 1.35 39.53 -46.15
N GLU A 131 0.17 39.05 -45.75
CA GLU A 131 -0.95 38.74 -46.65
C GLU A 131 -1.44 39.98 -47.40
N LYS A 132 -1.60 41.11 -46.70
CA LYS A 132 -1.93 42.41 -47.33
C LYS A 132 -0.84 42.87 -48.31
N ARG A 133 0.43 42.63 -48.02
CA ARG A 133 1.55 42.96 -48.91
C ARG A 133 1.58 42.07 -50.16
N ASN A 134 1.34 40.77 -50.02
CA ASN A 134 1.24 39.83 -51.14
C ASN A 134 0.08 40.17 -52.09
N ALA A 135 -1.05 40.65 -51.57
CA ALA A 135 -2.18 41.12 -52.39
C ALA A 135 -1.82 42.35 -53.26
N VAL A 136 -0.93 43.22 -52.78
CA VAL A 136 -0.44 44.40 -53.54
C VAL A 136 0.62 44.01 -54.58
N PHE A 137 1.42 42.99 -54.33
CA PHE A 137 2.41 42.50 -55.30
C PHE A 137 1.78 41.70 -56.46
N MET A 138 0.60 41.11 -56.28
CA MET A 138 -0.15 40.43 -57.36
C MET A 138 -0.85 41.38 -58.35
N THR A 139 -0.87 42.70 -58.10
CA THR A 139 -1.54 43.70 -58.97
C THR A 139 -0.59 44.62 -59.73
N ARG A 140 0.73 44.46 -59.61
CA ARG A 140 1.70 45.14 -60.49
C ARG A 140 2.73 44.17 -61.04
N ARG A 141 2.45 43.71 -62.26
CA ARG A 141 3.41 42.99 -63.10
C ARG A 141 3.91 43.95 -64.18
N PRO A 142 5.13 44.53 -64.07
CA PRO A 142 5.80 45.07 -65.24
C PRO A 142 6.49 43.90 -65.95
N SER A 143 6.07 43.64 -67.19
CA SER A 143 6.83 42.82 -68.12
C SER A 143 8.13 43.54 -68.47
N SER A 144 9.26 43.04 -68.01
CA SER A 144 10.58 43.47 -68.48
C SER A 144 10.99 42.66 -69.72
N PRO A 145 11.62 43.29 -70.73
CA PRO A 145 12.02 42.61 -71.95
C PRO A 145 13.27 41.77 -71.71
N ILE A 146 13.34 40.69 -72.49
CA ILE A 146 14.42 39.71 -72.58
C ILE A 146 15.77 40.41 -72.77
N MET A 147 16.68 40.28 -71.81
CA MET A 147 18.10 40.58 -71.99
C MET A 147 18.89 39.30 -72.26
N GLN A 148 19.86 39.45 -73.16
CA GLN A 148 20.78 38.45 -73.67
C GLN A 148 21.68 37.84 -72.58
N PRO A 149 22.26 36.65 -72.78
CA PRO A 149 23.07 36.00 -71.76
C PRO A 149 24.42 36.71 -71.62
N LEU A 150 24.62 37.41 -70.50
CA LEU A 150 25.94 37.85 -70.07
C LEU A 150 26.73 36.64 -69.55
N LEU A 151 27.93 36.47 -70.08
CA LEU A 151 28.96 35.58 -69.55
C LEU A 151 29.33 36.04 -68.13
N ILE A 152 28.91 35.27 -67.13
CA ILE A 152 29.25 35.48 -65.73
C ILE A 152 30.74 35.16 -65.53
N PRO A 153 31.56 36.04 -64.92
CA PRO A 153 32.95 35.75 -64.65
C PRO A 153 33.07 34.59 -63.64
N ASN A 154 34.01 33.65 -63.86
CA ASN A 154 34.24 32.47 -63.01
C ASN A 154 34.45 32.79 -61.50
N SER A 155 34.77 34.04 -61.14
CA SER A 155 34.89 34.49 -59.74
C SER A 155 33.54 34.64 -59.03
N GLU A 156 32.49 35.09 -59.72
CA GLU A 156 31.15 35.28 -59.12
C GLU A 156 30.49 33.93 -58.84
N VAL A 157 30.65 32.96 -59.75
CA VAL A 157 30.16 31.58 -59.56
C VAL A 157 30.81 30.93 -58.35
N LYS A 158 32.13 31.07 -58.16
CA LYS A 158 32.82 30.57 -56.95
C LYS A 158 32.32 31.23 -55.66
N THR A 159 32.03 32.53 -55.72
CA THR A 159 31.52 33.26 -54.55
C THR A 159 30.11 32.81 -54.17
N LEU A 160 29.23 32.62 -55.17
CA LEU A 160 27.89 32.07 -54.98
C LEU A 160 27.91 30.61 -54.49
N GLN A 161 28.85 29.80 -55.00
CA GLN A 161 29.06 28.43 -54.53
C GLN A 161 29.43 28.39 -53.05
N SER A 162 30.42 29.21 -52.64
CA SER A 162 30.83 29.36 -51.24
C SER A 162 29.68 29.80 -50.33
N LEU A 163 28.89 30.77 -50.79
CA LEU A 163 27.74 31.27 -50.01
C LEU A 163 26.62 30.21 -49.89
N ASN A 164 26.41 29.41 -50.93
CA ASN A 164 25.48 28.28 -50.93
C ASN A 164 25.96 27.16 -49.97
N ASP A 165 27.25 26.85 -49.99
CA ASP A 165 27.86 25.88 -49.08
C ASP A 165 27.79 26.36 -47.62
N GLN A 166 28.00 27.65 -47.39
CA GLN A 166 27.81 28.28 -46.07
C GLN A 166 26.35 28.22 -45.61
N GLN A 167 25.39 28.49 -46.50
CA GLN A 167 23.96 28.36 -46.19
C GLN A 167 23.59 26.91 -45.86
N LYS A 168 24.07 25.92 -46.61
CA LYS A 168 23.84 24.49 -46.32
C LYS A 168 24.42 24.09 -44.97
N ALA A 169 25.63 24.53 -44.64
CA ALA A 169 26.24 24.27 -43.34
C ALA A 169 25.40 24.87 -42.20
N MET A 170 24.89 26.09 -42.37
CA MET A 170 24.04 26.74 -41.39
C MET A 170 22.67 26.06 -41.23
N ILE A 171 22.06 25.62 -42.34
CA ILE A 171 20.83 24.82 -42.30
C ILE A 171 21.07 23.52 -41.54
N GLY A 172 22.16 22.79 -41.83
CA GLY A 172 22.50 21.55 -41.12
C GLY A 172 22.73 21.76 -39.62
N LEU A 173 23.33 22.89 -39.23
CA LEU A 173 23.48 23.25 -37.81
C LEU A 173 22.13 23.52 -37.14
N ILE A 174 21.23 24.25 -37.82
CA ILE A 174 19.88 24.54 -37.33
C ILE A 174 19.07 23.25 -37.20
N GLU A 175 19.12 22.36 -38.19
CA GLU A 175 18.43 21.06 -38.17
C GLU A 175 18.94 20.19 -37.02
N ALA A 176 20.26 20.12 -36.80
CA ALA A 176 20.84 19.37 -35.70
C ALA A 176 20.42 19.96 -34.33
N ASN A 177 20.42 21.28 -34.20
CA ASN A 177 20.00 21.96 -32.98
C ASN A 177 18.50 21.76 -32.69
N PHE A 178 17.67 21.87 -33.73
CA PHE A 178 16.23 21.63 -33.63
C PHE A 178 15.95 20.18 -33.23
N THR A 179 16.60 19.21 -33.87
CA THR A 179 16.46 17.78 -33.56
C THR A 179 16.86 17.50 -32.11
N ARG A 180 18.00 18.04 -31.65
CA ARG A 180 18.45 17.89 -30.27
C ARG A 180 17.46 18.51 -29.28
N THR A 181 16.92 19.68 -29.59
CA THR A 181 15.94 20.36 -28.73
C THR A 181 14.63 19.59 -28.65
N VAL A 182 14.12 19.08 -29.78
CA VAL A 182 12.90 18.26 -29.82
C VAL A 182 13.09 16.98 -29.01
N LEU A 183 14.23 16.30 -29.14
CA LEU A 183 14.53 15.11 -28.35
C LEU A 183 14.54 15.41 -26.85
N TYR A 184 15.23 16.47 -26.43
CA TYR A 184 15.27 16.90 -25.04
C TYR A 184 13.87 17.23 -24.51
N MET A 185 13.10 18.05 -25.24
CA MET A 185 11.74 18.42 -24.83
C MET A 185 10.80 17.21 -24.77
N THR A 186 10.96 16.26 -25.67
CA THR A 186 10.18 15.00 -25.65
C THR A 186 10.51 14.19 -24.41
N GLN A 187 11.80 14.06 -24.07
CA GLN A 187 12.25 13.37 -22.88
C GLN A 187 11.73 14.05 -21.59
N GLU A 188 11.84 15.37 -21.48
CA GLU A 188 11.32 16.14 -20.34
C GLU A 188 9.80 16.00 -20.20
N ARG A 189 9.07 16.06 -21.32
CA ARG A 189 7.62 15.81 -21.33
C ARG A 189 7.31 14.40 -20.82
N ASP A 190 8.04 13.39 -21.28
CA ASP A 190 7.79 12.02 -20.87
C ASP A 190 8.14 11.79 -19.39
N ILE A 191 9.17 12.48 -18.86
CA ILE A 191 9.47 12.52 -17.42
C ILE A 191 8.29 13.15 -16.66
N ALA A 192 7.84 14.34 -17.08
CA ALA A 192 6.75 15.06 -16.43
C ALA A 192 5.44 14.25 -16.43
N ILE A 193 5.14 13.53 -17.51
CA ILE A 193 3.97 12.63 -17.58
C ILE A 193 4.11 11.51 -16.54
N ARG A 194 5.27 10.86 -16.44
CA ARG A 194 5.49 9.79 -15.45
C ARG A 194 5.39 10.30 -14.02
N ASP A 195 5.96 11.46 -13.73
CA ASP A 195 5.91 12.05 -12.39
C ASP A 195 4.48 12.43 -12.01
N ARG A 196 3.72 13.02 -12.94
CA ARG A 196 2.29 13.28 -12.76
C ARG A 196 1.52 11.99 -12.45
N ASP A 197 1.75 10.93 -13.23
CA ASP A 197 1.05 9.66 -13.06
C ASP A 197 1.40 9.00 -11.72
N LYS A 198 2.67 9.10 -11.29
CA LYS A 198 3.13 8.67 -9.97
C LYS A 198 2.40 9.43 -8.85
N HIS A 199 2.34 10.76 -8.93
CA HIS A 199 1.66 11.58 -7.93
C HIS A 199 0.15 11.31 -7.89
N HIS A 200 -0.48 11.08 -9.05
CA HIS A 200 -1.87 10.67 -9.08
C HIS A 200 -2.09 9.32 -8.39
N GLN A 201 -1.21 8.35 -8.62
CA GLN A 201 -1.28 7.05 -7.96
C GLN A 201 -1.09 7.17 -6.45
N GLU A 202 -0.10 7.93 -5.99
CA GLU A 202 0.12 8.21 -4.57
C GLU A 202 -1.09 8.89 -3.93
N ALA A 203 -1.69 9.87 -4.60
CA ALA A 203 -2.89 10.54 -4.11
C ALA A 203 -4.10 9.59 -3.98
N ILE A 204 -4.25 8.64 -4.89
CA ILE A 204 -5.29 7.61 -4.82
C ILE A 204 -5.05 6.70 -3.61
N ILE A 205 -3.81 6.23 -3.42
CA ILE A 205 -3.43 5.38 -2.29
C ILE A 205 -3.70 6.10 -0.96
N LEU A 206 -3.22 7.34 -0.82
CA LEU A 206 -3.39 8.12 0.41
C LEU A 206 -4.85 8.40 0.74
N ARG A 207 -5.68 8.73 -0.26
CA ARG A 207 -7.13 8.92 -0.05
C ARG A 207 -7.79 7.64 0.47
N ARG A 208 -7.35 6.51 -0.07
CA ARG A 208 -7.86 5.20 0.33
C ARG A 208 -7.44 4.82 1.74
N GLU A 209 -6.18 5.00 2.09
CA GLU A 209 -5.66 4.77 3.44
C GLU A 209 -6.35 5.67 4.47
N ASN A 210 -6.56 6.95 4.13
CA ASN A 210 -7.27 7.89 4.99
C ASN A 210 -8.72 7.44 5.25
N THR A 211 -9.43 7.02 4.21
CA THR A 211 -10.78 6.47 4.32
C THR A 211 -10.79 5.23 5.23
N MET A 212 -9.84 4.30 5.04
CA MET A 212 -9.71 3.10 5.86
C MET A 212 -9.46 3.43 7.33
N LEU A 213 -8.53 4.34 7.63
CA LEU A 213 -8.24 4.79 9.00
C LEU A 213 -9.45 5.46 9.64
N GLN A 214 -10.19 6.27 8.90
CA GLN A 214 -11.40 6.93 9.37
C GLN A 214 -12.49 5.92 9.72
N GLU A 215 -12.69 4.89 8.88
CA GLU A 215 -13.62 3.80 9.15
C GLU A 215 -13.19 2.97 10.36
N GLN A 216 -11.89 2.65 10.49
CA GLN A 216 -11.34 1.94 11.66
C GLN A 216 -11.60 2.71 12.95
N LEU A 217 -11.34 4.01 12.95
CA LEU A 217 -11.58 4.87 14.11
C LEU A 217 -13.07 4.95 14.45
N THR A 218 -13.94 5.05 13.44
CA THR A 218 -15.39 5.12 13.63
C THR A 218 -15.92 3.79 14.21
N SER A 219 -15.49 2.66 13.66
CA SER A 219 -15.81 1.33 14.18
C SER A 219 -15.32 1.15 15.61
N TYR A 220 -14.05 1.49 15.88
CA TYR A 220 -13.48 1.41 17.23
C TYR A 220 -14.28 2.28 18.22
N THR A 221 -14.59 3.51 17.83
CA THR A 221 -15.33 4.46 18.68
C THR A 221 -16.71 3.93 19.02
N ARG A 222 -17.46 3.45 18.03
CA ARG A 222 -18.78 2.82 18.24
C ARG A 222 -18.66 1.67 19.25
N LYS A 223 -17.77 0.72 18.98
CA LYS A 223 -17.72 -0.49 19.78
C LYS A 223 -17.17 -0.28 21.21
N CYS A 224 -16.23 0.65 21.41
CA CYS A 224 -15.71 0.95 22.74
C CYS A 224 -16.57 1.94 23.53
N LYS A 225 -17.00 3.05 22.92
CA LYS A 225 -17.69 4.14 23.64
C LYS A 225 -19.20 3.94 23.71
N GLU A 226 -19.77 3.17 22.81
CA GLU A 226 -21.21 2.92 22.79
C GLU A 226 -21.46 1.49 23.30
N ASP A 227 -21.05 0.46 22.55
CA ASP A 227 -21.43 -0.92 22.84
C ASP A 227 -20.86 -1.43 24.19
N PHE A 228 -19.55 -1.23 24.41
CA PHE A 228 -18.90 -1.68 25.65
C PHE A 228 -19.30 -0.82 26.86
N ALA A 229 -19.29 0.51 26.73
CA ALA A 229 -19.71 1.39 27.82
C ALA A 229 -21.16 1.15 28.25
N HIS A 230 -22.06 0.90 27.29
CA HIS A 230 -23.45 0.55 27.57
C HIS A 230 -23.56 -0.79 28.31
N SER A 231 -22.74 -1.76 27.96
CA SER A 231 -22.68 -3.07 28.65
C SER A 231 -22.27 -2.95 30.13
N LEU A 232 -21.57 -1.87 30.51
CA LEU A 232 -21.16 -1.59 31.89
C LEU A 232 -22.19 -0.80 32.71
N ASP A 233 -23.29 -0.32 32.13
CA ASP A 233 -24.28 0.51 32.84
C ASP A 233 -25.00 -0.27 33.97
N GLY A 234 -25.06 -1.59 33.86
CA GLY A 234 -25.54 -2.48 34.92
C GLY A 234 -24.68 -2.41 36.20
N ILE A 235 -23.36 -2.26 36.08
CA ILE A 235 -22.44 -2.14 37.23
C ILE A 235 -22.75 -0.84 37.99
N LYS A 236 -22.92 0.26 37.27
CA LYS A 236 -23.28 1.56 37.87
C LYS A 236 -24.59 1.47 38.64
N THR A 237 -25.57 0.74 38.11
CA THR A 237 -26.86 0.51 38.78
C THR A 237 -26.68 -0.29 40.08
N VAL A 238 -25.95 -1.40 40.03
CA VAL A 238 -25.69 -2.24 41.22
C VAL A 238 -24.92 -1.46 42.30
N THR A 239 -23.87 -0.72 41.93
CA THR A 239 -23.09 0.08 42.88
C THR A 239 -23.95 1.15 43.55
N ARG A 240 -24.78 1.86 42.77
CA ARG A 240 -25.70 2.88 43.31
C ARG A 240 -26.69 2.27 44.30
N ASP A 241 -27.31 1.14 43.95
CA ASP A 241 -28.32 0.49 44.80
C ASP A 241 -27.70 -0.06 46.09
N PHE A 242 -26.49 -0.62 46.01
CA PHE A 242 -25.73 -1.07 47.17
C PHE A 242 -25.36 0.08 48.10
N LEU A 243 -24.82 1.19 47.58
CA LEU A 243 -24.51 2.38 48.36
C LEU A 243 -25.76 2.97 49.01
N ASN A 244 -26.86 3.07 48.26
CA ASN A 244 -28.15 3.49 48.81
C ASN A 244 -28.61 2.58 49.95
N ARG A 245 -28.39 1.26 49.87
CA ARG A 245 -28.72 0.32 50.95
C ARG A 245 -27.84 0.53 52.18
N ILE A 246 -26.55 0.81 52.01
CA ILE A 246 -25.63 1.15 53.11
C ILE A 246 -26.01 2.47 53.77
N THR A 247 -26.30 3.51 52.99
CA THR A 247 -26.68 4.82 53.53
C THR A 247 -28.00 4.74 54.31
N ASN A 248 -28.94 3.90 53.86
CA ASN A 248 -30.24 3.71 54.50
C ASN A 248 -30.28 2.57 55.53
N LEU A 249 -29.18 1.84 55.74
CA LEU A 249 -29.08 0.76 56.74
C LEU A 249 -29.23 1.29 58.17
N PHE A 250 -28.95 2.57 58.39
CA PHE A 250 -29.20 3.28 59.65
C PHE A 250 -30.20 4.42 59.42
N PRO A 251 -31.48 4.27 59.81
CA PRO A 251 -32.46 5.34 59.72
C PRO A 251 -31.95 6.57 60.48
N HIS A 252 -31.99 7.75 59.86
CA HIS A 252 -31.68 9.02 60.55
C HIS A 252 -32.61 9.27 61.76
N SER A 253 -33.69 8.49 61.89
CA SER A 253 -34.65 8.50 62.98
C SER A 253 -34.35 7.53 64.13
N MET A 254 -33.36 6.63 63.99
CA MET A 254 -32.83 5.84 65.12
C MET A 254 -31.58 6.53 65.66
N THR A 255 -31.77 7.71 66.24
CA THR A 255 -30.94 8.11 67.38
C THR A 255 -31.22 7.11 68.49
N PHE A 256 -30.55 5.95 68.44
CA PHE A 256 -30.22 5.26 69.69
C PHE A 256 -29.67 6.37 70.59
N HIS A 257 -30.34 6.64 71.70
CA HIS A 257 -29.73 7.43 72.75
C HIS A 257 -28.55 6.59 73.26
N LEU A 258 -27.43 6.68 72.55
CA LEU A 258 -26.15 6.09 72.90
C LEU A 258 -25.67 6.86 74.14
N THR A 259 -26.27 6.58 75.27
CA THR A 259 -25.93 7.18 76.57
C THR A 259 -24.64 6.61 77.13
N CYS A 260 -24.08 5.57 76.50
CA CYS A 260 -22.83 4.93 76.87
C CYS A 260 -21.74 5.23 75.83
N ASP A 261 -20.67 5.90 76.25
CA ASP A 261 -19.53 6.25 75.39
C ASP A 261 -18.91 5.03 74.71
N SER A 262 -18.91 3.87 75.36
CA SER A 262 -18.37 2.63 74.79
C SER A 262 -19.16 2.13 73.58
N GLN A 263 -20.48 2.34 73.56
CA GLN A 263 -21.34 1.94 72.44
C GLN A 263 -21.14 2.87 71.25
N ARG A 264 -20.95 4.17 71.51
CA ARG A 264 -20.62 5.17 70.48
C ARG A 264 -19.26 4.87 69.83
N GLU A 265 -18.26 4.50 70.63
CA GLU A 265 -16.93 4.13 70.13
C GLU A 265 -16.98 2.84 69.29
N GLN A 266 -17.74 1.83 69.71
CA GLN A 266 -17.91 0.61 68.91
C GLN A 266 -18.66 0.87 67.60
N LEU A 267 -19.67 1.74 67.61
CA LEU A 267 -20.37 2.11 66.39
C LEU A 267 -19.44 2.82 65.40
N GLU A 268 -18.57 3.73 65.85
CA GLU A 268 -17.59 4.36 64.96
C GLU A 268 -16.47 3.44 64.51
N LYS A 269 -16.11 2.43 65.31
CA LYS A 269 -15.25 1.33 64.83
C LYS A 269 -15.92 0.51 63.73
N ILE A 270 -17.21 0.20 63.85
CA ILE A 270 -17.95 -0.52 62.80
C ILE A 270 -18.06 0.37 61.56
N ARG A 271 -18.43 1.64 61.72
CA ARG A 271 -18.54 2.61 60.62
C ARG A 271 -17.22 2.77 59.88
N SER A 272 -16.11 3.00 60.59
CA SER A 272 -14.79 3.12 59.98
C SER A 272 -14.34 1.81 59.32
N SER A 273 -14.59 0.65 59.94
CA SER A 273 -14.25 -0.66 59.36
C SER A 273 -15.05 -0.95 58.09
N CYS A 274 -16.36 -0.69 58.07
CA CYS A 274 -17.20 -0.84 56.87
C CYS A 274 -16.81 0.15 55.77
N THR A 275 -16.45 1.39 56.14
CA THR A 275 -16.00 2.41 55.17
C THR A 275 -14.64 2.03 54.56
N ASN A 276 -13.70 1.57 55.38
CA ASN A 276 -12.39 1.11 54.92
C ASN A 276 -12.51 -0.14 54.05
N LEU A 277 -13.36 -1.10 54.44
CA LEU A 277 -13.65 -2.30 53.63
C LEU A 277 -14.28 -1.91 52.29
N SER A 278 -15.25 -0.99 52.28
CA SER A 278 -15.84 -0.49 51.04
C SER A 278 -14.79 0.11 50.12
N LYS A 279 -13.84 0.88 50.67
CA LYS A 279 -12.76 1.52 49.91
C LYS A 279 -11.73 0.51 49.40
N ASP A 280 -11.37 -0.49 50.19
CA ASP A 280 -10.46 -1.57 49.77
C ASP A 280 -11.07 -2.42 48.64
N VAL A 281 -12.37 -2.69 48.75
CA VAL A 281 -13.13 -3.36 47.71
C VAL A 281 -13.14 -2.50 46.44
N GLU A 282 -13.46 -1.22 46.54
CA GLU A 282 -13.42 -0.27 45.42
C GLU A 282 -12.05 -0.23 44.75
N ASN A 283 -10.97 -0.09 45.53
CA ASN A 283 -9.60 -0.06 45.01
C ASN A 283 -9.23 -1.35 44.25
N LYS A 284 -9.59 -2.53 44.80
CA LYS A 284 -9.33 -3.81 44.14
C LYS A 284 -10.15 -3.99 42.87
N PHE A 285 -11.42 -3.58 42.89
CA PHE A 285 -12.29 -3.62 41.71
C PHE A 285 -11.82 -2.64 40.63
N GLN A 286 -11.36 -1.45 41.00
CA GLN A 286 -10.84 -0.48 40.05
C GLN A 286 -9.64 -1.04 39.28
N VAL A 287 -8.66 -1.63 39.97
CA VAL A 287 -7.50 -2.27 39.32
C VAL A 287 -7.91 -3.40 38.37
N TYR A 288 -8.96 -4.16 38.72
CA TYR A 288 -9.49 -5.19 37.84
C TYR A 288 -10.19 -4.59 36.62
N LEU A 289 -11.03 -3.57 36.82
CA LEU A 289 -11.75 -2.87 35.75
C LEU A 289 -10.79 -2.17 34.80
N ASP A 290 -9.70 -1.59 35.29
CA ASP A 290 -8.66 -0.97 34.46
C ASP A 290 -8.02 -2.01 33.54
N LYS A 291 -7.61 -3.17 34.09
CA LYS A 291 -7.04 -4.26 33.30
C LYS A 291 -8.01 -4.82 32.26
N VAL A 292 -9.28 -4.97 32.63
CA VAL A 292 -10.32 -5.42 31.69
C VAL A 292 -10.56 -4.36 30.62
N GLY A 293 -10.62 -3.09 31.00
CA GLY A 293 -10.76 -1.96 30.10
C GLY A 293 -9.63 -1.90 29.07
N ASP A 294 -8.38 -2.01 29.52
CA ASP A 294 -7.20 -2.04 28.65
C ASP A 294 -7.26 -3.21 27.66
N LYS A 295 -7.62 -4.41 28.13
CA LYS A 295 -7.72 -5.60 27.28
C LYS A 295 -8.86 -5.50 26.28
N VAL A 296 -10.02 -4.99 26.69
CA VAL A 296 -11.14 -4.78 25.78
C VAL A 296 -10.77 -3.72 24.74
N ALA A 297 -10.15 -2.61 25.12
CA ALA A 297 -9.72 -1.59 24.19
C ALA A 297 -8.72 -2.13 23.15
N GLU A 298 -7.75 -2.95 23.58
CA GLU A 298 -6.78 -3.61 22.70
C GLU A 298 -7.50 -4.54 21.70
N ILE A 299 -8.35 -5.45 22.20
CA ILE A 299 -9.12 -6.38 21.37
C ILE A 299 -10.02 -5.63 20.40
N GLN A 300 -10.66 -4.54 20.84
CA GLN A 300 -11.58 -3.78 20.01
C GLN A 300 -10.88 -2.97 18.92
N ALA A 301 -9.70 -2.44 19.23
CA ALA A 301 -8.86 -1.77 18.25
C ALA A 301 -8.44 -2.76 17.15
N GLU A 302 -7.95 -3.94 17.53
CA GLU A 302 -7.56 -4.97 16.57
C GLU A 302 -8.75 -5.51 15.78
N SER A 303 -9.87 -5.81 16.45
CA SER A 303 -11.10 -6.26 15.79
C SER A 303 -11.61 -5.24 14.76
N SER A 304 -11.61 -3.95 15.12
CA SER A 304 -12.05 -2.89 14.20
C SER A 304 -11.11 -2.72 13.01
N ARG A 305 -9.79 -2.82 13.24
CA ARG A 305 -8.79 -2.83 12.17
C ARG A 305 -9.03 -3.98 11.21
N LEU A 306 -9.13 -5.21 11.74
CA LEU A 306 -9.32 -6.42 10.95
C LEU A 306 -10.64 -6.40 10.19
N GLU A 307 -11.74 -5.96 10.80
CA GLU A 307 -13.05 -5.87 10.14
C GLU A 307 -12.98 -4.94 8.92
N VAL A 308 -12.48 -3.72 9.11
CA VAL A 308 -12.38 -2.73 8.02
C VAL A 308 -11.38 -3.19 6.94
N THR A 309 -10.24 -3.75 7.33
CA THR A 309 -9.29 -4.28 6.33
C THR A 309 -9.91 -5.44 5.55
N ASN A 310 -10.65 -6.33 6.20
CA ASN A 310 -11.30 -7.46 5.53
C ASN A 310 -12.40 -7.01 4.55
N THR A 311 -13.22 -6.02 4.92
CA THR A 311 -14.24 -5.47 4.00
C THR A 311 -13.60 -4.86 2.76
N HIS A 312 -12.53 -4.06 2.92
CA HIS A 312 -11.79 -3.46 1.80
C HIS A 312 -11.11 -4.51 0.93
N LEU A 313 -10.42 -5.50 1.53
CA LEU A 313 -9.76 -6.57 0.78
C LEU A 313 -10.77 -7.43 0.01
N THR A 314 -11.93 -7.72 0.60
CA THR A 314 -13.00 -8.46 -0.07
C THR A 314 -13.56 -7.69 -1.25
N SER A 315 -13.80 -6.38 -1.09
CA SER A 315 -14.26 -5.50 -2.17
C SER A 315 -13.24 -5.41 -3.30
N ASP A 316 -11.95 -5.29 -2.97
CA ASP A 316 -10.86 -5.26 -3.94
C ASP A 316 -10.76 -6.55 -4.73
N LEU A 317 -10.84 -7.69 -4.04
CA LEU A 317 -10.78 -8.99 -4.66
C LEU A 317 -11.94 -9.15 -5.65
N ALA A 318 -13.15 -8.77 -5.26
CA ALA A 318 -14.31 -8.78 -6.15
C ALA A 318 -14.13 -7.86 -7.37
N LEU A 319 -13.58 -6.65 -7.18
CA LEU A 319 -13.28 -5.73 -8.28
C LEU A 319 -12.19 -6.29 -9.20
N CYS A 320 -11.12 -6.85 -8.64
CA CYS A 320 -10.01 -7.45 -9.38
C CYS A 320 -10.49 -8.64 -10.22
N GLU A 321 -11.32 -9.52 -9.65
CA GLU A 321 -11.94 -10.61 -10.39
C GLU A 321 -12.82 -10.11 -11.53
N LYS A 322 -13.62 -9.07 -11.30
CA LYS A 322 -14.47 -8.47 -12.32
C LYS A 322 -13.64 -7.89 -13.47
N VAL A 323 -12.66 -7.05 -13.15
CA VAL A 323 -11.76 -6.44 -14.15
C VAL A 323 -10.98 -7.51 -14.90
N GLY A 324 -10.51 -8.55 -14.21
CA GLY A 324 -9.83 -9.69 -14.84
C GLY A 324 -10.72 -10.45 -15.82
N LYS A 325 -11.99 -10.69 -15.46
CA LYS A 325 -12.97 -11.32 -16.35
C LYS A 325 -13.28 -10.45 -17.58
N GLU A 326 -13.47 -9.15 -17.38
CA GLU A 326 -13.71 -8.20 -18.47
C GLU A 326 -12.51 -8.10 -19.43
N ALA A 327 -11.30 -7.97 -18.89
CA ALA A 327 -10.07 -7.93 -19.68
C ALA A 327 -9.84 -9.23 -20.47
N ALA A 328 -10.12 -10.39 -19.87
CA ALA A 328 -10.03 -11.68 -20.55
C ALA A 328 -11.06 -11.79 -21.69
N ALA A 329 -12.30 -11.33 -21.46
CA ALA A 329 -13.34 -11.30 -22.49
C ALA A 329 -12.97 -10.37 -23.65
N ASP A 330 -12.45 -9.18 -23.36
CA ASP A 330 -11.99 -8.22 -24.36
C ASP A 330 -10.80 -8.76 -25.16
N ALA A 331 -9.83 -9.38 -24.49
CA ALA A 331 -8.69 -10.02 -25.14
C ALA A 331 -9.13 -11.16 -26.07
N ALA A 332 -10.09 -11.99 -25.62
CA ALA A 332 -10.66 -13.06 -26.44
C ALA A 332 -11.38 -12.49 -27.68
N LYS A 333 -12.17 -11.43 -27.51
CA LYS A 333 -12.85 -10.75 -28.61
C LYS A 333 -11.88 -10.15 -29.62
N GLN A 334 -10.83 -9.49 -29.15
CA GLN A 334 -9.78 -8.94 -30.02
C GLN A 334 -9.03 -10.04 -30.78
N LEU A 335 -8.74 -11.16 -30.12
CA LEU A 335 -8.11 -12.32 -30.76
C LEU A 335 -9.01 -12.89 -31.86
N GLN A 336 -10.29 -13.11 -31.57
CA GLN A 336 -11.26 -13.61 -32.54
C GLN A 336 -11.40 -12.67 -33.74
N GLN A 337 -11.43 -11.35 -33.50
CA GLN A 337 -11.46 -10.37 -34.58
C GLN A 337 -10.21 -10.45 -35.46
N LYS A 338 -9.01 -10.54 -34.86
CA LYS A 338 -7.76 -10.70 -35.61
C LYS A 338 -7.74 -11.99 -36.42
N GLN A 339 -8.20 -13.11 -35.85
CA GLN A 339 -8.31 -14.38 -36.56
C GLN A 339 -9.27 -14.28 -37.74
N THR A 340 -10.46 -13.71 -37.53
CA THR A 340 -11.46 -13.54 -38.60
C THR A 340 -10.92 -12.67 -39.74
N ILE A 341 -10.21 -11.58 -39.42
CA ILE A 341 -9.58 -10.72 -40.43
C ILE A 341 -8.52 -11.49 -41.22
N HIS A 342 -7.68 -12.25 -40.52
CA HIS A 342 -6.66 -13.08 -41.15
C HIS A 342 -7.27 -14.15 -42.07
N ASP A 343 -8.28 -14.88 -41.59
CA ASP A 343 -8.94 -15.94 -42.36
C ASP A 343 -9.61 -15.38 -43.62
N ASN A 344 -10.28 -14.22 -43.51
CA ASN A 344 -10.85 -13.52 -44.66
C ASN A 344 -9.79 -13.09 -45.69
N GLN A 345 -8.60 -12.67 -45.23
CA GLN A 345 -7.49 -12.32 -46.12
C GLN A 345 -6.94 -13.56 -46.83
N VAL A 346 -6.78 -14.67 -46.11
CA VAL A 346 -6.31 -15.94 -46.68
C VAL A 346 -7.31 -16.48 -47.71
N GLU A 347 -8.60 -16.46 -47.40
CA GLU A 347 -9.65 -16.88 -48.34
C GLU A 347 -9.62 -16.04 -49.62
N ARG A 348 -9.49 -14.71 -49.50
CA ARG A 348 -9.36 -13.82 -50.65
C ARG A 348 -8.13 -14.17 -51.51
N LEU A 349 -6.98 -14.40 -50.89
CA LEU A 349 -5.75 -14.78 -51.60
C LEU A 349 -5.88 -16.14 -52.29
N LEU A 350 -6.57 -17.11 -51.67
CA LEU A 350 -6.83 -18.42 -52.27
C LEU A 350 -7.75 -18.32 -53.49
N LEU A 351 -8.82 -17.51 -53.41
CA LEU A 351 -9.71 -17.26 -54.54
C LEU A 351 -8.97 -16.59 -55.70
N GLU A 352 -8.12 -15.60 -55.41
CA GLU A 352 -7.31 -14.92 -56.41
C GLU A 352 -6.27 -15.87 -57.03
N GLN A 353 -5.60 -16.71 -56.23
CA GLN A 353 -4.67 -17.71 -56.73
C GLN A 353 -5.35 -18.73 -57.66
N ASN A 354 -6.55 -19.20 -57.30
CA ASN A 354 -7.30 -20.14 -58.14
C ASN A 354 -7.71 -19.49 -59.47
N ARG A 355 -8.21 -18.25 -59.44
CA ARG A 355 -8.51 -17.48 -60.65
C ARG A 355 -7.29 -17.32 -61.55
N LEU A 356 -6.14 -16.94 -60.99
CA LEU A 356 -4.90 -16.80 -61.75
C LEU A 356 -4.42 -18.12 -62.36
N ARG A 357 -4.63 -19.26 -61.68
CA ARG A 357 -4.32 -20.59 -62.26
C ARG A 357 -5.23 -20.92 -63.45
N ASP A 358 -6.51 -20.59 -63.37
CA ASP A 358 -7.45 -20.85 -64.45
C ASP A 358 -7.17 -19.93 -65.66
N ASP A 359 -6.90 -18.65 -65.41
CA ASP A 359 -6.48 -17.70 -66.45
C ASP A 359 -5.18 -18.15 -67.14
N LYS A 360 -4.22 -18.68 -66.36
CA LYS A 360 -2.97 -19.24 -66.90
C LYS A 360 -3.23 -20.44 -67.82
N LYS A 361 -4.10 -21.39 -67.42
CA LYS A 361 -4.45 -22.55 -68.24
C LYS A 361 -5.09 -22.13 -69.57
N LEU A 362 -6.02 -21.18 -69.54
CA LEU A 362 -6.66 -20.65 -70.75
C LEU A 362 -5.63 -19.99 -71.69
N LEU A 363 -4.66 -19.26 -71.14
CA LEU A 363 -3.56 -18.67 -71.89
C LEU A 363 -2.65 -19.74 -72.52
N GLU A 364 -2.30 -20.78 -71.78
CA GLU A 364 -1.54 -21.93 -72.30
C GLU A 364 -2.29 -22.64 -73.44
N GLU A 365 -3.58 -22.91 -73.29
CA GLU A 365 -4.41 -23.50 -74.35
C GLU A 365 -4.47 -22.62 -75.61
N ARG A 366 -4.64 -21.30 -75.43
CA ARG A 366 -4.64 -20.34 -76.54
C ARG A 366 -3.28 -20.27 -77.23
N LEU A 367 -2.18 -20.36 -76.49
CA LEU A 367 -0.82 -20.41 -77.05
C LEU A 367 -0.62 -21.69 -77.86
N VAL A 368 -1.01 -22.85 -77.34
CA VAL A 368 -0.93 -24.13 -78.07
C VAL A 368 -1.74 -24.08 -79.37
N LEU A 369 -2.94 -23.48 -79.36
CA LEU A 369 -3.75 -23.25 -80.57
C LEU A 369 -3.01 -22.37 -81.58
N LYS A 370 -2.49 -21.23 -81.14
CA LYS A 370 -1.70 -20.32 -81.99
C LYS A 370 -0.45 -20.97 -82.56
N GLU A 371 0.22 -21.82 -81.78
CA GLU A 371 1.41 -22.52 -82.22
C GLU A 371 1.08 -23.56 -83.30
N LYS A 372 -0.04 -24.30 -83.15
CA LYS A 372 -0.57 -25.17 -84.21
C LYS A 372 -0.93 -24.39 -85.48
N GLU A 373 -1.57 -23.23 -85.36
CA GLU A 373 -1.88 -22.36 -86.51
C GLU A 373 -0.63 -21.88 -87.23
N LEU A 374 0.39 -21.44 -86.48
CA LEU A 374 1.69 -21.03 -87.03
C LEU A 374 2.40 -22.19 -87.73
N GLN A 375 2.35 -23.38 -87.13
CA GLN A 375 2.94 -24.59 -87.71
C GLN A 375 2.26 -24.95 -89.03
N GLN A 376 0.92 -24.92 -89.10
CA GLN A 376 0.15 -25.10 -90.35
C GLN A 376 0.46 -24.03 -91.41
N GLN A 377 0.62 -22.76 -91.01
CA GLN A 377 1.01 -21.69 -91.94
C GLN A 377 2.45 -21.85 -92.44
N SER A 378 3.36 -22.35 -91.60
CA SER A 378 4.73 -22.66 -92.00
C SER A 378 4.80 -23.83 -92.97
N GLU A 379 3.99 -24.87 -92.76
CA GLU A 379 3.87 -26.03 -93.66
C GLU A 379 3.25 -25.62 -95.00
N ALA A 380 2.21 -24.77 -94.99
CA ALA A 380 1.63 -24.19 -96.20
C ALA A 380 2.62 -23.28 -96.96
N SER A 381 3.51 -22.60 -96.26
CA SER A 381 4.57 -21.76 -96.85
C SER A 381 5.70 -22.61 -97.44
N GLN A 382 6.07 -23.73 -96.81
CA GLN A 382 6.99 -24.72 -97.39
C GLN A 382 6.43 -25.41 -98.64
N ILE A 383 5.12 -25.67 -98.69
CA ILE A 383 4.44 -26.20 -99.89
C ILE A 383 4.47 -25.19 -101.05
N LYS A 384 4.43 -23.87 -100.77
CA LYS A 384 4.63 -22.83 -101.80
C LYS A 384 6.09 -22.63 -102.24
N GLN A 385 7.07 -22.91 -101.37
CA GLN A 385 8.50 -22.83 -101.73
C GLN A 385 9.02 -24.06 -102.50
N ASN A 386 8.36 -25.22 -102.39
CA ASN A 386 8.78 -26.46 -103.07
C ASN A 386 8.28 -26.59 -104.52
N GLY A 387 7.76 -25.51 -105.13
CA GLY A 387 7.34 -25.45 -106.54
C GLY A 387 8.45 -25.13 -107.56
N LEU A 388 9.71 -24.93 -107.14
CA LEU A 388 10.86 -24.72 -108.02
C LEU A 388 12.00 -25.67 -107.64
N THR A 389 12.06 -26.80 -108.34
CA THR A 389 13.10 -27.86 -108.37
C THR A 389 14.53 -27.35 -108.72
N PRO A 390 15.63 -28.15 -108.61
CA PRO A 390 15.75 -29.60 -108.30
C PRO A 390 16.88 -30.04 -107.32
N ARG A 391 16.59 -31.17 -106.68
CA ARG A 391 17.41 -32.35 -106.33
C ARG A 391 18.89 -32.42 -106.78
N ALA A 392 19.78 -32.73 -105.83
CA ALA A 392 20.94 -33.65 -105.98
C ALA A 392 21.39 -34.20 -104.59
N PRO A 393 22.04 -35.38 -104.51
CA PRO A 393 21.77 -36.36 -103.45
C PRO A 393 22.97 -36.75 -102.56
N SER A 394 22.62 -37.49 -101.49
CA SER A 394 23.46 -38.50 -100.79
C SER A 394 24.48 -37.92 -99.79
N LYS A 395 24.79 -38.47 -98.60
CA LYS A 395 24.80 -39.84 -98.07
C LYS A 395 24.85 -39.78 -96.52
N TRP A 396 24.47 -40.89 -95.91
CA TRP A 396 24.48 -41.36 -94.51
C TRP A 396 25.86 -41.32 -93.79
N PRO A 397 26.04 -41.86 -92.55
CA PRO A 397 25.25 -41.79 -91.30
C PRO A 397 26.17 -41.51 -90.06
N SER A 398 25.58 -41.57 -88.86
CA SER A 398 26.12 -42.27 -87.68
C SER A 398 26.48 -41.43 -86.44
N ASN A 399 25.69 -41.69 -85.41
CA ASN A 399 26.07 -42.01 -84.03
C ASN A 399 26.43 -40.92 -83.00
N ALA A 400 25.63 -41.03 -81.93
CA ALA A 400 26.02 -41.14 -80.53
C ALA A 400 26.24 -39.85 -79.72
N ALA A 401 25.33 -39.70 -78.76
CA ALA A 401 25.42 -38.94 -77.52
C ALA A 401 26.68 -39.35 -76.69
N PRO A 402 27.05 -38.62 -75.61
CA PRO A 402 26.30 -38.63 -74.35
C PRO A 402 26.21 -37.23 -73.67
N ASP A 403 25.09 -36.93 -73.02
CA ASP A 403 24.90 -36.96 -71.55
C ASP A 403 25.81 -36.03 -70.75
N LEU A 404 25.21 -35.09 -70.02
CA LEU A 404 25.71 -34.60 -68.73
C LEU A 404 24.62 -33.82 -68.00
N SER A 405 24.28 -34.38 -66.84
CA SER A 405 23.33 -33.94 -65.85
C SER A 405 23.97 -33.10 -64.73
N LYS A 406 23.08 -32.54 -63.89
CA LYS A 406 23.27 -31.89 -62.56
C LYS A 406 23.32 -30.36 -62.64
N VAL A 407 22.68 -29.57 -61.75
CA VAL A 407 22.59 -29.64 -60.27
C VAL A 407 21.37 -28.78 -59.76
N PRO A 408 21.16 -28.46 -58.45
CA PRO A 408 20.44 -29.18 -57.38
C PRO A 408 19.16 -28.51 -56.82
N LYS A 409 18.54 -29.28 -55.90
CA LYS A 409 17.49 -28.93 -54.93
C LYS A 409 17.88 -27.88 -53.89
N VAL A 410 16.84 -27.15 -53.50
CA VAL A 410 16.69 -26.19 -52.40
C VAL A 410 16.57 -26.88 -51.04
N ARG A 411 17.05 -26.21 -49.98
CA ARG A 411 16.50 -26.28 -48.63
C ARG A 411 16.25 -24.88 -48.12
#